data_AF-A0A822IQG9-F1
#
_entry.id   AF-A0A822IQG9-F1
#
_cell.length_a   1.000
_cell.length_b   1.000
_cell.length_c   1.000
_cell.angle_alpha   90.00
_cell.angle_beta   90.00
_cell.angle_gamma   90.00
#
_symmetry.space_group_name_H-M   'P 1'
#
loop_
_entity.id
_entity.type
_entity.pdbx_description
1 polymer ?
#
loop_
_entity_poly.entity_id
_entity_poly.type
_entity_poly.pdbx_seq_one_letter_code
_entity_poly.pdbx_strand_id
1 'polypeptide(L)'
;MLKTNVSGIESYATIPNTRYWKISPGERAWLWKDCRKNNLICIGWCHDTDWKKTKFGDLTRNSNIELIKKVLSENYPVEVLFNWNNILNSDTHKLLSYLKISQFEEYWEETEYEDLSATVITKILGDINVPKDITNRRIADEFFKAVKTTDIGSIVDAKIKRINDTTIHVTYGDNLAEIELDDKRKKAIHKVNNKQIDKLSVKEENGNINIYRYTENRISKWAEIIKDFFEIKQGHKVIVYDKDFHINALADVIGEYKYNNIIYYPHTKAVKWIKIFTPPLNIKLLENELETNLSGNRTVIPLKTKKDWDTIFNYANLGGIKEKSEKTTSDEILRNLFNQARIELGSNKILDLDDVVSKMKQIAEAKGQHLSNNWENLAKEKIKNEWARDKPGTK
;
A
#
# COMPACT_ATOMS: atom_id res chain seq x y z
N MET A 1 -70.10 21.75 15.82
CA MET A 1 -68.86 21.06 16.25
C MET A 1 -68.28 20.33 15.05
N LEU A 2 -67.26 20.89 14.40
CA LEU A 2 -66.57 20.25 13.26
C LEU A 2 -65.44 19.37 13.81
N LYS A 3 -65.52 18.05 13.60
CA LYS A 3 -64.44 17.11 13.88
C LYS A 3 -63.44 17.16 12.74
N THR A 4 -62.27 17.73 12.97
CA THR A 4 -61.14 17.68 12.04
C THR A 4 -60.41 16.35 12.19
N ASN A 5 -60.51 15.49 11.18
CA ASN A 5 -59.69 14.30 11.04
C ASN A 5 -58.28 14.73 10.60
N VAL A 6 -57.32 14.74 11.53
CA VAL A 6 -55.89 14.87 11.21
C VAL A 6 -55.32 13.45 11.11
N SER A 7 -55.56 12.78 9.98
CA SER A 7 -54.90 11.52 9.62
C SER A 7 -53.81 11.82 8.60
N GLY A 8 -52.63 12.19 9.10
CA GLY A 8 -51.46 12.54 8.31
C GLY A 8 -50.21 12.50 9.18
N ILE A 9 -50.02 11.43 9.95
CA ILE A 9 -48.70 11.14 10.51
C ILE A 9 -47.88 10.66 9.32
N GLU A 10 -47.15 11.59 8.69
CA GLU A 10 -46.07 11.26 7.79
C GLU A 10 -45.17 10.26 8.54
N SER A 11 -45.15 9.03 8.03
CA SER A 11 -44.21 8.00 8.43
C SER A 11 -42.82 8.63 8.44
N TYR A 12 -42.30 8.95 9.63
CA TYR A 12 -40.92 9.37 9.79
C TYR A 12 -40.07 8.30 9.13
N ALA A 13 -39.55 8.61 7.93
CA ALA A 13 -38.66 7.73 7.21
C ALA A 13 -37.58 7.34 8.21
N THR A 14 -37.53 6.05 8.56
CA THR A 14 -36.55 5.53 9.49
C THR A 14 -35.20 6.04 9.03
N ILE A 15 -34.56 6.85 9.87
CA ILE A 15 -33.28 7.49 9.54
C ILE A 15 -32.39 6.35 9.06
N PRO A 16 -31.97 6.35 7.78
CA PRO A 16 -31.24 5.22 7.23
C PRO A 16 -30.03 5.00 8.12
N ASN A 17 -29.80 3.73 8.48
CA ASN A 17 -28.73 3.30 9.38
C ASN A 17 -27.38 3.74 8.79
N THR A 18 -27.00 4.98 9.08
CA THR A 18 -25.92 5.68 8.42
C THR A 18 -24.63 5.07 8.90
N ARG A 19 -23.91 4.42 7.99
CA ARG A 19 -22.57 3.91 8.26
C ARG A 19 -21.51 4.89 7.79
N TYR A 20 -20.36 4.80 8.44
CA TYR A 20 -19.22 5.67 8.23
C TYR A 20 -18.06 4.83 7.71
N TRP A 21 -17.33 5.35 6.73
CA TRP A 21 -16.30 4.60 6.03
C TRP A 21 -15.06 5.45 5.86
N LYS A 22 -13.89 4.82 5.95
CA LYS A 22 -12.65 5.34 5.39
C LYS A 22 -12.49 4.77 3.98
N ILE A 23 -12.10 5.62 3.03
CA ILE A 23 -11.73 5.21 1.68
C ILE A 23 -10.46 5.90 1.18
N SER A 24 -9.58 5.14 0.54
CA SER A 24 -8.43 5.65 -0.21
C SER A 24 -8.69 5.48 -1.71
N PRO A 25 -8.95 6.56 -2.47
CA PRO A 25 -9.30 6.49 -3.88
C PRO A 25 -8.07 6.08 -4.72
N GLY A 26 -7.92 4.78 -4.88
CA GLY A 26 -6.75 4.20 -5.51
C GLY A 26 -5.61 3.86 -4.56
N GLU A 27 -4.57 3.24 -5.11
CA GLU A 27 -3.31 3.05 -4.38
C GLU A 27 -2.79 4.40 -3.89
N ARG A 28 -2.63 4.57 -2.57
CA ARG A 28 -2.09 5.81 -2.01
C ARG A 28 -2.93 7.07 -2.31
N ALA A 29 -4.23 6.90 -2.59
CA ALA A 29 -5.16 7.98 -2.95
C ALA A 29 -4.74 8.81 -4.18
N TRP A 30 -3.90 8.27 -5.06
CA TRP A 30 -3.38 8.99 -6.21
C TRP A 30 -4.44 9.47 -7.21
N LEU A 31 -5.62 8.83 -7.28
CA LEU A 31 -6.76 9.31 -8.08
C LEU A 31 -7.60 10.38 -7.38
N TRP A 32 -7.16 10.90 -6.24
CA TRP A 32 -7.90 11.89 -5.48
C TRP A 32 -8.32 13.09 -6.33
N LYS A 33 -7.42 13.62 -7.17
CA LYS A 33 -7.70 14.78 -8.03
C LYS A 33 -8.85 14.50 -9.00
N ASP A 34 -8.87 13.33 -9.64
CA ASP A 34 -9.91 12.95 -10.59
C ASP A 34 -11.23 12.64 -9.89
N CYS A 35 -11.19 11.93 -8.76
CA CYS A 35 -12.35 11.65 -7.93
C CYS A 35 -13.02 12.94 -7.46
N ARG A 36 -12.22 13.88 -6.94
CA ARG A 36 -12.67 15.21 -6.51
C ARG A 36 -13.34 15.96 -7.66
N LYS A 37 -12.68 16.06 -8.82
CA LYS A 37 -13.17 16.77 -10.01
C LYS A 37 -14.52 16.22 -10.49
N ASN A 38 -14.73 14.91 -10.38
CA ASN A 38 -15.92 14.24 -10.89
C ASN A 38 -17.00 13.98 -9.82
N ASN A 39 -16.80 14.40 -8.56
CA ASN A 39 -17.69 14.11 -7.44
C ASN A 39 -17.94 12.59 -7.26
N LEU A 40 -16.86 11.82 -7.32
CA LEU A 40 -16.87 10.37 -7.18
C LEU A 40 -15.92 9.94 -6.07
N ILE A 41 -16.19 8.78 -5.50
CA ILE A 41 -15.17 7.92 -4.89
C ILE A 41 -15.02 6.68 -5.75
N CYS A 42 -13.81 6.13 -5.79
CA CYS A 42 -13.52 4.88 -6.48
C CYS A 42 -12.73 3.94 -5.58
N ILE A 43 -12.77 2.66 -5.90
CA ILE A 43 -11.79 1.70 -5.38
C ILE A 43 -10.85 1.30 -6.49
N GLY A 44 -9.57 1.43 -6.21
CA GLY A 44 -8.54 1.02 -7.13
C GLY A 44 -8.12 -0.40 -6.91
N TRP A 45 -8.48 -1.27 -7.84
CA TRP A 45 -8.04 -2.65 -7.81
C TRP A 45 -7.62 -3.12 -9.21
N CYS A 46 -6.42 -3.70 -9.24
CA CYS A 46 -5.77 -4.44 -10.32
C CYS A 46 -5.55 -3.70 -11.66
N HIS A 47 -4.37 -3.09 -11.80
CA HIS A 47 -3.85 -2.65 -13.10
C HIS A 47 -3.35 -3.77 -13.98
N ASP A 48 -2.95 -4.90 -13.38
CA ASP A 48 -2.13 -5.88 -14.08
C ASP A 48 -2.93 -6.97 -14.80
N THR A 49 -4.27 -6.91 -14.77
CA THR A 49 -5.10 -7.84 -15.54
C THR A 49 -6.12 -7.10 -16.40
N ASP A 50 -6.34 -7.62 -17.61
CA ASP A 50 -7.22 -7.11 -18.65
C ASP A 50 -8.70 -7.31 -18.24
N TRP A 51 -9.16 -6.52 -17.26
CA TRP A 51 -10.47 -6.53 -16.63
C TRP A 51 -11.64 -6.33 -17.60
N LYS A 52 -11.38 -5.79 -18.79
CA LYS A 52 -12.39 -5.68 -19.87
C LYS A 52 -12.96 -7.04 -20.27
N LYS A 53 -12.27 -8.15 -19.97
CA LYS A 53 -12.68 -9.52 -20.33
C LYS A 53 -13.47 -10.24 -19.24
N THR A 54 -13.47 -9.75 -18.00
CA THR A 54 -14.07 -10.46 -16.88
C THR A 54 -15.48 -9.92 -16.61
N LYS A 55 -16.49 -10.80 -16.58
CA LYS A 55 -17.91 -10.47 -16.35
C LYS A 55 -18.19 -10.08 -14.88
N PHE A 56 -17.39 -9.19 -14.31
CA PHE A 56 -17.57 -8.68 -12.94
C PHE A 56 -18.83 -7.85 -12.76
N GLY A 57 -19.48 -7.41 -13.84
CA GLY A 57 -20.79 -6.73 -13.79
C GLY A 57 -21.87 -7.53 -13.05
N ASP A 58 -21.72 -8.85 -12.93
CA ASP A 58 -22.66 -9.70 -12.20
C ASP A 58 -22.41 -9.75 -10.68
N LEU A 59 -21.18 -9.44 -10.22
CA LEU A 59 -20.84 -9.39 -8.79
C LEU A 59 -21.48 -8.21 -8.05
N THR A 60 -21.87 -7.17 -8.79
CA THR A 60 -22.50 -5.96 -8.23
C THR A 60 -23.92 -6.24 -7.71
N ARG A 61 -24.52 -7.37 -8.10
CA ARG A 61 -25.88 -7.78 -7.69
C ARG A 61 -25.88 -8.76 -6.51
N ASN A 62 -24.79 -9.48 -6.28
CA ASN A 62 -24.67 -10.50 -5.25
C ASN A 62 -23.49 -10.20 -4.33
N SER A 63 -23.76 -9.63 -3.15
CA SER A 63 -22.78 -9.39 -2.08
C SER A 63 -22.27 -10.68 -1.40
N ASN A 64 -22.32 -11.81 -2.09
CA ASN A 64 -21.87 -13.10 -1.56
C ASN A 64 -20.34 -13.18 -1.68
N ILE A 65 -19.67 -13.13 -0.53
CA ILE A 65 -18.20 -13.18 -0.44
C ILE A 65 -17.62 -14.44 -1.07
N GLU A 66 -18.31 -15.58 -1.02
CA GLU A 66 -17.85 -16.83 -1.63
C GLU A 66 -17.93 -16.77 -3.17
N LEU A 67 -18.92 -16.06 -3.71
CA LEU A 67 -18.97 -15.78 -5.14
C LEU A 67 -17.84 -14.82 -5.56
N ILE A 68 -17.57 -13.77 -4.77
CA ILE A 68 -16.45 -12.86 -5.02
C ILE A 68 -15.13 -13.63 -4.99
N LYS A 69 -14.89 -14.47 -3.97
CA LYS A 69 -13.70 -15.32 -3.87
C LYS A 69 -13.59 -16.27 -5.05
N LYS A 70 -14.69 -16.92 -5.45
CA LYS A 70 -14.72 -17.82 -6.62
C LYS A 70 -14.32 -17.07 -7.89
N VAL A 71 -14.96 -15.95 -8.20
CA VAL A 71 -14.64 -15.14 -9.38
C VAL A 71 -13.21 -14.62 -9.32
N LEU A 72 -12.73 -14.17 -8.15
CA LEU A 72 -11.33 -13.79 -7.98
C LEU A 72 -10.39 -14.98 -8.23
N SER A 73 -10.69 -16.17 -7.72
CA SER A 73 -9.87 -17.36 -7.94
C SER A 73 -9.86 -17.84 -9.40
N GLU A 74 -10.95 -17.64 -10.13
CA GLU A 74 -11.06 -17.98 -11.55
C GLU A 74 -10.32 -16.98 -12.45
N ASN A 75 -10.33 -15.69 -12.10
CA ASN A 75 -9.71 -14.63 -12.90
C ASN A 75 -8.28 -14.30 -12.47
N TYR A 76 -7.89 -14.69 -11.26
CA TYR A 76 -6.53 -14.66 -10.74
C TYR A 76 -6.15 -16.11 -10.41
N PRO A 77 -5.99 -16.98 -11.44
CA PRO A 77 -5.61 -18.35 -11.20
C PRO A 77 -4.36 -18.36 -10.35
N VAL A 78 -4.39 -19.20 -9.32
CA VAL A 78 -3.23 -19.40 -8.45
C VAL A 78 -2.07 -19.85 -9.35
N GLU A 79 -1.09 -18.98 -9.54
CA GLU A 79 0.04 -19.29 -10.42
C GLU A 79 0.84 -20.44 -9.80
N VAL A 80 0.88 -21.56 -10.52
CA VAL A 80 1.81 -22.67 -10.23
C VAL A 80 3.20 -22.13 -10.53
N LEU A 81 3.96 -21.86 -9.47
CA LEU A 81 5.34 -21.39 -9.60
C LEU A 81 6.27 -22.54 -9.96
N PHE A 82 6.01 -23.72 -9.40
CA PHE A 82 6.88 -24.87 -9.54
C PHE A 82 6.16 -26.18 -9.25
N ASN A 83 6.36 -27.17 -10.11
CA ASN A 83 5.97 -28.55 -9.81
C ASN A 83 7.22 -29.31 -9.31
N TRP A 84 7.14 -29.82 -8.09
CA TRP A 84 8.25 -30.48 -7.38
C TRP A 84 8.77 -31.72 -8.09
N ASN A 85 7.92 -32.39 -8.87
CA ASN A 85 8.27 -33.58 -9.63
C ASN A 85 8.78 -33.25 -11.05
N ASN A 86 8.80 -31.97 -11.45
CA ASN A 86 9.21 -31.51 -12.78
C ASN A 86 10.44 -30.58 -12.73
N ILE A 87 11.47 -30.95 -11.96
CA ILE A 87 12.66 -30.12 -11.73
C ILE A 87 13.44 -29.80 -13.02
N LEU A 88 13.30 -30.63 -14.07
CA LEU A 88 14.10 -30.57 -15.29
C LEU A 88 13.43 -29.83 -16.47
N ASN A 89 12.18 -29.35 -16.39
CA ASN A 89 11.47 -28.72 -17.52
C ASN A 89 10.63 -27.47 -17.16
N SER A 90 10.05 -26.84 -18.20
CA SER A 90 9.09 -25.71 -18.36
C SER A 90 8.73 -24.76 -17.22
N ASP A 91 8.61 -25.21 -15.97
CA ASP A 91 8.18 -24.38 -14.83
C ASP A 91 9.35 -23.72 -14.09
N THR A 92 10.58 -24.19 -14.29
CA THR A 92 11.82 -23.58 -13.76
C THR A 92 11.91 -22.08 -14.05
N HIS A 93 11.50 -21.64 -15.25
CA HIS A 93 11.50 -20.22 -15.60
C HIS A 93 10.50 -19.40 -14.76
N LYS A 94 9.32 -19.95 -14.45
CA LYS A 94 8.30 -19.26 -13.63
C LYS A 94 8.79 -19.07 -12.19
N LEU A 95 9.37 -20.13 -11.62
CA LEU A 95 9.98 -20.06 -10.30
C LEU A 95 11.11 -19.03 -10.26
N LEU A 96 12.02 -19.06 -11.23
CA LEU A 96 13.15 -18.12 -11.30
C LEU A 96 12.69 -16.67 -11.51
N SER A 97 11.66 -16.45 -12.32
CA SER A 97 11.05 -15.12 -12.50
C SER A 97 10.45 -14.59 -11.20
N TYR A 98 9.75 -15.43 -10.44
CA TYR A 98 9.23 -15.08 -9.11
C TYR A 98 10.35 -14.70 -8.13
N LEU A 99 11.41 -15.52 -8.08
CA LEU A 99 12.53 -15.30 -7.17
C LEU A 99 13.29 -14.00 -7.50
N LYS A 100 13.47 -13.69 -8.79
CA LYS A 100 14.04 -12.40 -9.25
C LYS A 100 13.22 -11.23 -8.71
N ILE A 101 11.90 -11.22 -8.90
CA ILE A 101 11.04 -10.13 -8.38
C ILE A 101 11.25 -9.94 -6.87
N SER A 102 11.31 -11.03 -6.10
CA SER A 102 11.47 -10.95 -4.64
C SER A 102 12.85 -10.47 -4.14
N GLN A 103 13.92 -10.68 -4.92
CA GLN A 103 15.26 -10.19 -4.57
C GLN A 103 15.50 -8.74 -4.99
N PHE A 104 14.74 -8.25 -5.97
CA PHE A 104 14.91 -6.92 -6.55
C PHE A 104 13.96 -5.87 -5.94
N GLU A 105 12.83 -6.21 -5.32
CA GLU A 105 11.98 -5.20 -4.65
C GLU A 105 12.71 -4.39 -3.54
N GLU A 106 13.79 -4.91 -2.94
CA GLU A 106 14.61 -4.19 -1.94
C GLU A 106 15.61 -3.18 -2.56
N TYR A 107 15.84 -3.20 -3.88
CA TYR A 107 16.86 -2.37 -4.57
C TYR A 107 16.29 -1.31 -5.54
N TRP A 108 14.99 -1.36 -5.85
CA TRP A 108 14.40 -0.53 -6.91
C TRP A 108 13.87 0.84 -6.46
N GLU A 109 14.11 1.24 -5.20
CA GLU A 109 13.77 2.60 -4.75
C GLU A 109 14.86 3.67 -5.07
N GLU A 110 16.07 3.32 -5.53
CA GLU A 110 17.16 4.32 -5.69
C GLU A 110 18.15 4.13 -6.87
N THR A 111 17.70 3.81 -8.10
CA THR A 111 18.62 3.95 -9.27
C THR A 111 18.00 4.72 -10.43
N GLU A 112 18.61 5.88 -10.73
CA GLU A 112 18.32 6.73 -11.89
C GLU A 112 18.58 5.96 -13.20
N TYR A 113 17.54 5.85 -14.02
CA TYR A 113 17.44 4.89 -15.13
C TYR A 113 18.09 5.36 -16.43
N GLU A 114 18.76 6.52 -16.45
CA GLU A 114 19.13 7.16 -17.72
C GLU A 114 20.46 6.64 -18.29
N ASP A 115 21.46 6.30 -17.46
CA ASP A 115 22.82 6.04 -17.95
C ASP A 115 23.10 4.59 -18.40
N LEU A 116 22.36 3.60 -17.89
CA LEU A 116 22.57 2.19 -18.28
C LEU A 116 22.02 1.87 -19.68
N SER A 117 21.03 2.64 -20.15
CA SER A 117 20.35 2.35 -21.42
C SER A 117 21.24 2.63 -22.64
N ALA A 118 21.99 3.72 -22.66
CA ALA A 118 22.79 4.12 -23.82
C ALA A 118 23.99 3.21 -24.08
N THR A 119 24.66 2.76 -23.02
CA THR A 119 25.91 1.97 -23.12
C THR A 119 25.63 0.55 -23.62
N VAL A 120 24.53 -0.06 -23.18
CA VAL A 120 24.13 -1.42 -23.61
C VAL A 120 23.59 -1.42 -25.04
N ILE A 121 22.83 -0.39 -25.43
CA ILE A 121 22.30 -0.24 -26.78
C ILE A 121 23.44 -0.07 -27.80
N THR A 122 24.46 0.72 -27.48
CA THR A 122 25.60 0.97 -28.39
C THR A 122 26.41 -0.30 -28.64
N LYS A 123 26.53 -1.18 -27.62
CA LYS A 123 27.27 -2.44 -27.72
C LYS A 123 26.53 -3.49 -28.53
N ILE A 124 25.20 -3.57 -28.43
CA ILE A 124 24.39 -4.55 -29.16
C ILE A 124 24.17 -4.11 -30.62
N LEU A 125 24.01 -2.81 -30.88
CA LEU A 125 23.82 -2.30 -32.24
C LEU A 125 25.12 -2.16 -33.02
N GLY A 126 26.29 -2.12 -32.36
CA GLY A 126 27.59 -2.12 -33.02
C GLY A 126 27.90 -3.41 -33.79
N ASP A 127 27.29 -4.52 -33.39
CA ASP A 127 27.53 -5.85 -33.99
C ASP A 127 26.54 -6.21 -35.10
N ILE A 128 25.49 -5.40 -35.30
CA ILE A 128 24.46 -5.62 -36.33
C ILE A 128 24.52 -4.44 -37.30
N ASN A 129 24.95 -4.69 -38.54
CA ASN A 129 25.07 -3.66 -39.57
C ASN A 129 23.67 -3.27 -40.09
N VAL A 130 22.94 -2.46 -39.32
CA VAL A 130 21.58 -1.99 -39.65
C VAL A 130 21.67 -0.65 -40.42
N PRO A 131 20.98 -0.51 -41.57
CA PRO A 131 20.92 0.75 -42.32
C PRO A 131 20.41 1.92 -41.47
N LYS A 132 21.04 3.09 -41.60
CA LYS A 132 20.86 4.30 -40.76
C LYS A 132 19.47 4.96 -40.87
N ASP A 133 18.62 4.48 -41.76
CA ASP A 133 17.48 5.21 -42.30
C ASP A 133 16.10 4.68 -41.83
N ILE A 134 16.06 3.70 -40.93
CA ILE A 134 14.81 3.25 -40.31
C ILE A 134 14.66 3.88 -38.92
N THR A 135 13.67 4.76 -38.78
CA THR A 135 13.46 5.63 -37.62
C THR A 135 13.12 4.83 -36.36
N ASN A 136 13.98 5.00 -35.36
CA ASN A 136 14.24 4.11 -34.23
C ASN A 136 13.16 3.97 -33.14
N ARG A 137 12.00 4.63 -33.20
CA ARG A 137 11.10 4.63 -32.02
C ARG A 137 10.24 3.38 -31.90
N ARG A 138 9.63 2.94 -33.01
CA ARG A 138 8.70 1.80 -32.99
C ARG A 138 9.40 0.44 -32.90
N ILE A 139 10.57 0.30 -33.52
CA ILE A 139 11.39 -0.91 -33.39
C ILE A 139 12.04 -0.95 -32.00
N ALA A 140 12.50 0.18 -31.47
CA ALA A 140 12.95 0.23 -30.08
C ALA A 140 11.82 -0.06 -29.10
N ASP A 141 10.60 0.48 -29.28
CA ASP A 141 9.47 0.21 -28.37
C ASP A 141 8.99 -1.25 -28.43
N GLU A 142 8.98 -1.86 -29.62
CA GLU A 142 8.67 -3.29 -29.79
C GLU A 142 9.82 -4.19 -29.30
N PHE A 143 11.07 -3.77 -29.47
CA PHE A 143 12.25 -4.42 -28.90
C PHE A 143 12.29 -4.29 -27.38
N PHE A 144 11.96 -3.14 -26.80
CA PHE A 144 11.85 -2.93 -25.35
C PHE A 144 10.65 -3.65 -24.75
N LYS A 145 9.54 -3.78 -25.48
CA LYS A 145 8.46 -4.71 -25.12
C LYS A 145 8.94 -6.15 -25.12
N ALA A 146 9.61 -6.58 -26.18
CA ALA A 146 10.16 -7.93 -26.30
C ALA A 146 11.18 -8.22 -25.19
N VAL A 147 12.16 -7.33 -24.98
CA VAL A 147 13.19 -7.41 -23.92
C VAL A 147 12.59 -7.35 -22.51
N LYS A 148 11.56 -6.52 -22.25
CA LYS A 148 10.82 -6.55 -20.97
C LYS A 148 10.10 -7.88 -20.74
N THR A 149 9.64 -8.54 -21.81
CA THR A 149 8.95 -9.83 -21.72
C THR A 149 9.86 -11.06 -21.84
N THR A 150 11.11 -10.89 -22.28
CA THR A 150 12.06 -11.99 -22.54
C THR A 150 13.48 -11.67 -22.10
N ASP A 151 13.66 -11.07 -20.90
CA ASP A 151 14.96 -11.08 -20.23
C ASP A 151 15.25 -12.47 -19.62
N ILE A 152 15.40 -13.45 -20.51
CA ILE A 152 15.76 -14.84 -20.25
C ILE A 152 17.29 -14.96 -20.08
N GLY A 153 18.05 -13.94 -20.48
CA GLY A 153 19.52 -13.94 -20.48
C GLY A 153 20.16 -14.10 -19.10
N SER A 154 19.49 -13.68 -18.02
CA SER A 154 19.98 -13.82 -16.65
C SER A 154 19.47 -15.08 -15.92
N ILE A 155 18.68 -15.93 -16.58
CA ILE A 155 18.08 -17.13 -15.96
C ILE A 155 18.89 -18.38 -16.32
N VAL A 156 19.66 -18.33 -17.41
CA VAL A 156 20.38 -19.46 -18.00
C VAL A 156 21.39 -20.09 -17.03
N ASP A 157 21.95 -19.31 -16.10
CA ASP A 157 22.97 -19.79 -15.15
C ASP A 157 22.41 -20.21 -13.79
N ALA A 158 21.11 -20.08 -13.56
CA ALA A 158 20.52 -20.49 -12.30
C ALA A 158 20.47 -22.02 -12.20
N LYS A 159 20.97 -22.57 -11.09
CA LYS A 159 20.95 -24.00 -10.81
C LYS A 159 19.90 -24.29 -9.75
N ILE A 160 18.96 -25.18 -10.09
CA ILE A 160 17.99 -25.71 -9.14
C ILE A 160 18.46 -27.09 -8.70
N LYS A 161 18.64 -27.28 -7.40
CA LYS A 161 19.04 -28.56 -6.82
C LYS A 161 18.12 -28.90 -5.66
N ARG A 162 17.47 -30.06 -5.75
CA ARG A 162 16.80 -30.67 -4.60
C ARG A 162 17.88 -31.16 -3.63
N ILE A 163 17.84 -30.66 -2.41
CA ILE A 163 18.81 -31.03 -1.36
C ILE A 163 18.32 -32.24 -0.59
N ASN A 164 17.02 -32.28 -0.31
CA ASN A 164 16.35 -33.39 0.39
C ASN A 164 14.86 -33.41 0.00
N ASP A 165 14.04 -34.15 0.75
CA ASP A 165 12.63 -34.29 0.41
C ASP A 165 11.82 -33.02 0.53
N THR A 166 12.27 -32.09 1.38
CA THR A 166 11.56 -30.87 1.75
C THR A 166 12.25 -29.59 1.27
N THR A 167 13.48 -29.65 0.76
CA THR A 167 14.27 -28.45 0.48
C THR A 167 14.79 -28.44 -0.96
N ILE A 168 14.53 -27.33 -1.65
CA ILE A 168 15.15 -26.98 -2.94
C ILE A 168 16.03 -25.76 -2.77
N HIS A 169 17.25 -25.85 -3.29
CA HIS A 169 18.15 -24.72 -3.45
C HIS A 169 18.06 -24.22 -4.88
N VAL A 170 18.00 -22.89 -5.00
CA VAL A 170 18.10 -22.17 -6.24
C VAL A 170 19.31 -21.25 -6.11
N THR A 171 20.39 -21.53 -6.86
CA THR A 171 21.60 -20.71 -6.83
C THR A 171 21.77 -19.94 -8.12
N TYR A 172 22.15 -18.67 -8.03
CA TYR A 172 22.50 -17.82 -9.17
C TYR A 172 23.72 -16.95 -8.80
N GLY A 173 24.86 -17.21 -9.44
CA GLY A 173 26.14 -16.67 -8.96
C GLY A 173 26.43 -17.09 -7.52
N ASP A 174 26.77 -16.12 -6.66
CA ASP A 174 27.00 -16.34 -5.23
C ASP A 174 25.71 -16.28 -4.38
N ASN A 175 24.57 -15.99 -4.99
CA ASN A 175 23.29 -15.89 -4.28
C ASN A 175 22.64 -17.27 -4.14
N LEU A 176 22.14 -17.54 -2.93
CA LEU A 176 21.37 -18.74 -2.61
C LEU A 176 19.97 -18.36 -2.12
N ALA A 177 18.97 -18.85 -2.85
CA ALA A 177 17.59 -18.92 -2.39
C ALA A 177 17.25 -20.36 -2.01
N GLU A 178 16.55 -20.51 -0.89
CA GLU A 178 16.09 -21.80 -0.38
C GLU A 178 14.57 -21.81 -0.32
N ILE A 179 13.96 -22.89 -0.79
CA ILE A 179 12.53 -23.14 -0.63
C ILE A 179 12.39 -24.40 0.21
N GLU A 180 11.86 -24.23 1.42
CA GLU A 180 11.66 -25.29 2.40
C GLU A 180 10.16 -25.59 2.53
N LEU A 181 9.76 -26.81 2.22
CA LEU A 181 8.43 -27.35 2.45
C LEU A 181 8.23 -27.59 3.94
N ASP A 182 7.18 -26.99 4.50
CA ASP A 182 6.65 -27.34 5.81
C ASP A 182 5.60 -28.44 5.60
N ASP A 183 6.06 -29.70 5.63
CA ASP A 183 5.24 -30.90 5.38
C ASP A 183 4.00 -30.96 6.30
N LYS A 184 4.09 -30.34 7.49
CA LYS A 184 2.96 -30.30 8.43
C LYS A 184 1.93 -29.22 8.09
N ARG A 185 2.28 -28.23 7.25
CA ARG A 185 1.48 -27.00 7.11
C ARG A 185 1.01 -26.66 5.70
N LYS A 186 1.24 -27.50 4.69
CA LYS A 186 0.86 -27.21 3.28
C LYS A 186 1.42 -25.85 2.82
N LYS A 187 2.62 -25.51 3.28
CA LYS A 187 3.28 -24.22 3.06
C LYS A 187 4.71 -24.47 2.63
N ALA A 188 5.25 -23.55 1.85
CA ALA A 188 6.68 -23.47 1.59
C ALA A 188 7.20 -22.13 2.08
N ILE A 189 8.40 -22.12 2.64
CA ILE A 189 9.08 -20.94 3.14
C ILE A 189 10.17 -20.61 2.14
N HIS A 190 10.08 -19.43 1.53
CA HIS A 190 11.13 -18.91 0.68
C HIS A 190 12.10 -18.09 1.54
N LYS A 191 13.37 -18.49 1.57
CA LYS A 191 14.46 -17.82 2.27
C LYS A 191 15.51 -17.35 1.27
N VAL A 192 16.07 -16.17 1.51
CA VAL A 192 17.26 -15.66 0.81
C VAL A 192 18.28 -15.29 1.88
N ASN A 193 19.50 -15.84 1.79
CA ASN A 193 20.56 -15.60 2.78
C ASN A 193 20.08 -15.84 4.24
N ASN A 194 19.37 -16.95 4.47
CA ASN A 194 18.76 -17.33 5.75
C ASN A 194 17.65 -16.39 6.30
N LYS A 195 17.30 -15.31 5.58
CA LYS A 195 16.17 -14.43 5.92
C LYS A 195 14.93 -14.95 5.22
N GLN A 196 13.85 -15.19 5.97
CA GLN A 196 12.56 -15.53 5.40
C GLN A 196 12.01 -14.32 4.63
N ILE A 197 11.79 -14.50 3.32
CA ILE A 197 11.25 -13.47 2.44
C ILE A 197 9.74 -13.64 2.33
N ASP A 198 9.29 -14.85 1.98
CA ASP A 198 7.88 -15.10 1.66
C ASP A 198 7.36 -16.43 2.20
N LYS A 199 6.03 -16.52 2.27
CA LYS A 199 5.30 -17.78 2.43
C LYS A 199 4.65 -18.13 1.10
N LEU A 200 4.81 -19.37 0.68
CA LEU A 200 4.23 -19.96 -0.52
C LEU A 200 3.18 -21.01 -0.11
N SER A 201 2.19 -21.25 -0.95
CA SER A 201 1.20 -22.32 -0.74
C SER A 201 1.71 -23.60 -1.39
N VAL A 202 1.50 -24.74 -0.74
CA VAL A 202 1.85 -26.05 -1.29
C VAL A 202 0.60 -26.90 -1.37
N LYS A 203 0.33 -27.49 -2.55
CA LYS A 203 -0.79 -28.42 -2.74
C LYS A 203 -0.31 -29.65 -3.48
N GLU A 204 -0.86 -30.79 -3.11
CA GLU A 204 -0.66 -32.04 -3.83
C GLU A 204 -1.79 -32.18 -4.86
N GLU A 205 -1.44 -32.27 -6.14
CA GLU A 205 -2.38 -32.49 -7.24
C GLU A 205 -1.89 -33.66 -8.09
N ASN A 206 -2.72 -34.70 -8.19
CA ASN A 206 -2.42 -35.93 -8.92
C ASN A 206 -1.11 -36.62 -8.45
N GLY A 207 -0.87 -36.63 -7.13
CA GLY A 207 0.35 -37.21 -6.54
C GLY A 207 1.61 -36.36 -6.70
N ASN A 208 1.49 -35.11 -7.19
CA ASN A 208 2.61 -34.20 -7.34
C ASN A 208 2.47 -33.00 -6.40
N ILE A 209 3.56 -32.67 -5.70
CA ILE A 209 3.64 -31.47 -4.87
C ILE A 209 3.85 -30.27 -5.80
N ASN A 210 2.95 -29.30 -5.75
CA ASN A 210 3.03 -28.05 -6.48
C ASN A 210 3.19 -26.89 -5.50
N ILE A 211 4.09 -25.96 -5.84
CA ILE A 211 4.31 -24.71 -5.12
C ILE A 211 3.59 -23.59 -5.87
N TYR A 212 2.82 -22.83 -5.12
CA TYR A 212 2.03 -21.73 -5.60
C TYR A 212 2.43 -20.45 -4.89
N ARG A 213 2.34 -19.32 -5.59
CA ARG A 213 2.36 -18.02 -4.94
C ARG A 213 1.20 -17.98 -3.95
N TYR A 214 1.45 -17.56 -2.71
CA TYR A 214 0.43 -17.55 -1.67
C TYR A 214 -0.61 -16.44 -1.93
N THR A 215 -1.58 -16.73 -2.79
CA THR A 215 -2.63 -15.79 -3.22
C THR A 215 -3.89 -15.88 -2.36
N GLU A 216 -4.09 -16.95 -1.59
CA GLU A 216 -5.34 -17.19 -0.85
C GLU A 216 -5.63 -16.09 0.19
N ASN A 217 -4.60 -15.60 0.88
CA ASN A 217 -4.73 -14.44 1.77
C ASN A 217 -4.93 -13.12 1.00
N ARG A 218 -4.39 -12.98 -0.21
CA ARG A 218 -4.61 -11.78 -1.03
C ARG A 218 -6.04 -11.76 -1.56
N ILE A 219 -6.51 -12.86 -2.15
CA ILE A 219 -7.88 -13.03 -2.64
C ILE A 219 -8.90 -12.79 -1.53
N SER A 220 -8.69 -13.35 -0.34
CA SER A 220 -9.60 -13.15 0.79
C SER A 220 -9.64 -11.69 1.23
N LYS A 221 -8.47 -11.04 1.38
CA LYS A 221 -8.40 -9.60 1.71
C LYS A 221 -9.06 -8.73 0.64
N TRP A 222 -8.90 -9.07 -0.64
CA TRP A 222 -9.50 -8.34 -1.74
C TRP A 222 -11.00 -8.53 -1.78
N ALA A 223 -11.49 -9.75 -1.57
CA ALA A 223 -12.90 -10.07 -1.49
C ALA A 223 -13.58 -9.25 -0.37
N GLU A 224 -12.92 -9.13 0.79
CA GLU A 224 -13.39 -8.29 1.89
C GLU A 224 -13.45 -6.80 1.51
N ILE A 225 -12.42 -6.25 0.88
CA ILE A 225 -12.41 -4.83 0.48
C ILE A 225 -13.47 -4.54 -0.58
N ILE A 226 -13.64 -5.44 -1.55
CA ILE A 226 -14.67 -5.35 -2.58
C ILE A 226 -16.06 -5.40 -1.94
N LYS A 227 -16.29 -6.37 -1.04
CA LYS A 227 -17.53 -6.49 -0.28
C LYS A 227 -17.81 -5.20 0.49
N ASP A 228 -16.83 -4.69 1.24
CA ASP A 228 -16.96 -3.47 2.03
C ASP A 228 -17.30 -2.26 1.15
N PHE A 229 -16.69 -2.12 -0.03
CA PHE A 229 -17.04 -1.06 -0.97
C PHE A 229 -18.49 -1.17 -1.47
N PHE A 230 -18.96 -2.38 -1.78
CA PHE A 230 -20.36 -2.58 -2.19
C PHE A 230 -21.36 -2.34 -1.05
N GLU A 231 -20.95 -2.52 0.21
CA GLU A 231 -21.76 -2.17 1.38
C GLU A 231 -21.90 -0.64 1.61
N ILE A 232 -21.12 0.20 0.91
CA ILE A 232 -21.31 1.65 0.93
C ILE A 232 -22.58 1.99 0.13
N LYS A 233 -23.60 2.55 0.79
CA LYS A 233 -24.91 2.88 0.18
C LYS A 233 -25.15 4.38 0.17
N GLN A 234 -26.13 4.82 -0.61
CA GLN A 234 -26.62 6.20 -0.53
C GLN A 234 -27.00 6.57 0.92
N GLY A 235 -26.62 7.76 1.36
CA GLY A 235 -26.78 8.24 2.74
C GLY A 235 -25.64 7.88 3.69
N HIS A 236 -24.72 6.97 3.30
CA HIS A 236 -23.50 6.72 4.07
C HIS A 236 -22.53 7.90 3.97
N LYS A 237 -21.59 7.96 4.92
CA LYS A 237 -20.57 9.00 5.01
C LYS A 237 -19.19 8.41 4.80
N VAL A 238 -18.34 9.12 4.06
CA VAL A 238 -17.00 8.65 3.68
C VAL A 238 -15.92 9.67 4.03
N ILE A 239 -14.82 9.18 4.57
CA ILE A 239 -13.59 9.92 4.86
C ILE A 239 -12.59 9.52 3.79
N VAL A 240 -12.15 10.49 2.99
CA VAL A 240 -11.14 10.26 1.96
C VAL A 240 -9.76 10.44 2.57
N TYR A 241 -8.96 9.39 2.51
CA TYR A 241 -7.69 9.26 3.23
C TYR A 241 -6.55 8.89 2.28
N ASP A 242 -5.39 9.52 2.42
CA ASP A 242 -4.15 9.13 1.73
C ASP A 242 -3.19 8.34 2.62
N LYS A 243 -2.17 7.72 2.00
CA LYS A 243 -1.21 6.85 2.72
C LYS A 243 -0.37 7.57 3.77
N ASP A 244 -0.27 8.90 3.72
CA ASP A 244 0.69 9.66 4.51
C ASP A 244 0.06 10.21 5.79
N PHE A 245 -0.98 9.55 6.30
CA PHE A 245 -1.72 9.96 7.49
C PHE A 245 -2.51 11.26 7.30
N HIS A 246 -3.01 11.52 6.08
CA HIS A 246 -3.88 12.68 5.85
C HIS A 246 -5.28 12.34 5.38
N ILE A 247 -6.24 13.12 5.89
CA ILE A 247 -7.61 13.18 5.42
C ILE A 247 -7.72 14.31 4.40
N ASN A 248 -8.09 13.93 3.18
CA ASN A 248 -8.25 14.84 2.05
C ASN A 248 -9.67 15.45 1.99
N ALA A 249 -10.69 14.70 2.37
CA ALA A 249 -12.07 15.18 2.34
C ALA A 249 -13.04 14.35 3.20
N LEU A 250 -14.21 14.95 3.45
CA LEU A 250 -15.41 14.31 3.97
C LEU A 250 -16.50 14.38 2.88
N ALA A 251 -17.27 13.31 2.70
CA ALA A 251 -18.33 13.27 1.70
C ALA A 251 -19.55 12.48 2.15
N ASP A 252 -20.71 12.85 1.61
CA ASP A 252 -21.94 12.06 1.64
C ASP A 252 -22.05 11.24 0.36
N VAL A 253 -22.39 9.96 0.48
CA VAL A 253 -22.65 9.10 -0.69
C VAL A 253 -24.05 9.39 -1.21
N ILE A 254 -24.15 9.89 -2.44
CA ILE A 254 -25.42 10.35 -3.03
C ILE A 254 -25.91 9.47 -4.17
N GLY A 255 -25.11 8.50 -4.61
CA GLY A 255 -25.48 7.62 -5.69
C GLY A 255 -25.03 6.19 -5.47
N GLU A 256 -25.74 5.28 -6.12
CA GLU A 256 -25.42 3.86 -6.14
C GLU A 256 -24.11 3.57 -6.88
N TYR A 257 -23.66 2.33 -6.75
CA TYR A 257 -22.52 1.84 -7.51
C TYR A 257 -22.71 2.05 -9.02
N LYS A 258 -21.68 2.55 -9.69
CA LYS A 258 -21.61 2.64 -11.15
C LYS A 258 -20.24 2.21 -11.64
N TYR A 259 -20.25 1.52 -12.77
CA TYR A 259 -19.05 1.26 -13.54
C TYR A 259 -18.83 2.39 -14.54
N ASN A 260 -17.67 3.04 -14.49
CA ASN A 260 -17.32 4.18 -15.32
C ASN A 260 -15.99 3.92 -16.03
N ASN A 261 -16.04 3.55 -17.30
CA ASN A 261 -14.85 3.23 -18.10
C ASN A 261 -14.01 4.45 -18.52
N ILE A 262 -14.45 5.67 -18.20
CA ILE A 262 -13.73 6.92 -18.53
C ILE A 262 -12.63 7.20 -17.50
N ILE A 263 -12.81 6.75 -16.26
CA ILE A 263 -11.83 6.93 -15.20
C ILE A 263 -10.96 5.69 -15.03
N TYR A 264 -9.75 5.88 -14.54
CA TYR A 264 -8.75 4.81 -14.45
C TYR A 264 -9.18 3.66 -13.52
N TYR A 265 -9.93 3.96 -12.45
CA TYR A 265 -10.59 2.96 -11.62
C TYR A 265 -12.10 2.98 -11.81
N PRO A 266 -12.67 2.02 -12.55
CA PRO A 266 -14.04 2.12 -13.05
C PRO A 266 -15.11 1.96 -11.99
N HIS A 267 -14.79 1.39 -10.82
CA HIS A 267 -15.76 1.08 -9.78
C HIS A 267 -16.01 2.30 -8.90
N THR A 268 -17.15 2.95 -9.10
CA THR A 268 -17.43 4.28 -8.52
C THR A 268 -18.71 4.34 -7.72
N LYS A 269 -18.78 5.31 -6.82
CA LYS A 269 -20.01 5.82 -6.22
C LYS A 269 -20.00 7.34 -6.28
N ALA A 270 -21.13 7.94 -6.59
CA ALA A 270 -21.27 9.39 -6.59
C ALA A 270 -21.32 9.92 -5.16
N VAL A 271 -20.61 11.01 -4.90
CA VAL A 271 -20.55 11.64 -3.60
C VAL A 271 -20.79 13.14 -3.70
N LYS A 272 -21.29 13.72 -2.61
CA LYS A 272 -21.30 15.16 -2.39
C LYS A 272 -20.23 15.49 -1.37
N TRP A 273 -19.22 16.27 -1.78
CA TRP A 273 -18.18 16.73 -0.86
C TRP A 273 -18.80 17.64 0.20
N ILE A 274 -18.62 17.27 1.47
CA ILE A 274 -19.02 18.04 2.64
C ILE A 274 -17.92 19.04 2.99
N LYS A 275 -16.67 18.54 3.02
CA LYS A 275 -15.48 19.32 3.31
C LYS A 275 -14.33 18.78 2.48
N ILE A 276 -13.55 19.69 1.91
CA ILE A 276 -12.25 19.39 1.31
C ILE A 276 -11.20 20.11 2.15
N PHE A 277 -10.16 19.39 2.55
CA PHE A 277 -9.08 19.95 3.36
C PHE A 277 -7.98 20.48 2.44
N THR A 278 -7.53 21.71 2.70
CA THR A 278 -6.41 22.34 1.99
C THR A 278 -5.68 23.26 2.99
N PRO A 279 -4.55 22.81 3.58
CA PRO A 279 -3.88 21.52 3.35
C PRO A 279 -4.68 20.31 3.89
N PRO A 280 -4.37 19.08 3.44
CA PRO A 280 -4.94 17.85 4.02
C PRO A 280 -4.79 17.78 5.54
N LEU A 281 -5.80 17.23 6.23
CA LEU A 281 -5.81 17.12 7.69
C LEU A 281 -4.93 15.96 8.14
N ASN A 282 -3.82 16.26 8.83
CA ASN A 282 -2.96 15.25 9.42
C ASN A 282 -3.65 14.56 10.61
N ILE A 283 -3.84 13.24 10.55
CA ILE A 283 -4.54 12.49 11.60
C ILE A 283 -3.76 12.38 12.90
N LYS A 284 -2.46 12.65 12.90
CA LYS A 284 -1.64 12.74 14.12
C LYS A 284 -2.04 13.90 15.02
N LEU A 285 -2.79 14.87 14.49
CA LEU A 285 -3.38 15.97 15.27
C LEU A 285 -4.72 15.57 15.93
N LEU A 286 -5.16 14.32 15.74
CA LEU A 286 -6.38 13.78 16.30
C LEU A 286 -6.05 12.86 17.49
N GLU A 287 -7.08 12.40 18.22
CA GLU A 287 -6.89 11.49 19.35
C GLU A 287 -6.24 10.16 18.92
N ASN A 288 -5.32 9.62 19.74
CA ASN A 288 -4.54 8.40 19.43
C ASN A 288 -5.39 7.18 19.04
N GLU A 289 -6.60 7.05 19.59
CA GLU A 289 -7.54 5.97 19.26
C GLU A 289 -7.97 6.05 17.79
N LEU A 290 -8.25 7.26 17.31
CA LEU A 290 -8.68 7.52 15.95
C LEU A 290 -7.54 7.31 14.95
N GLU A 291 -6.31 7.70 15.31
CA GLU A 291 -5.13 7.40 14.52
C GLU A 291 -4.97 5.88 14.33
N THR A 292 -5.13 5.11 15.40
CA THR A 292 -5.05 3.64 15.34
C THR A 292 -6.14 3.05 14.44
N ASN A 293 -7.37 3.58 14.50
CA ASN A 293 -8.49 3.10 13.67
C ASN A 293 -8.31 3.46 12.18
N LEU A 294 -7.68 4.60 11.87
CA LEU A 294 -7.50 5.08 10.51
C LEU A 294 -6.19 4.67 9.86
N SER A 295 -5.15 4.34 10.63
CA SER A 295 -3.80 3.99 10.11
C SER A 295 -3.74 2.65 9.38
N GLY A 296 -4.81 1.84 9.40
CA GLY A 296 -4.83 0.58 8.68
C GLY A 296 -4.59 0.74 7.17
N ASN A 297 -3.69 -0.07 6.60
CA ASN A 297 -3.31 -0.09 5.18
C ASN A 297 -4.43 -0.58 4.22
N ARG A 298 -5.68 -0.67 4.68
CA ARG A 298 -6.82 -1.09 3.85
C ARG A 298 -7.42 0.12 3.14
N THR A 299 -7.70 -0.06 1.86
CA THR A 299 -8.32 0.93 0.98
C THR A 299 -9.72 1.31 1.41
N VAL A 300 -10.50 0.36 1.93
CA VAL A 300 -11.85 0.59 2.46
C VAL A 300 -11.93 -0.02 3.84
N ILE A 301 -12.36 0.77 4.83
CA ILE A 301 -12.52 0.33 6.21
C ILE A 301 -13.84 0.90 6.75
N PRO A 302 -14.76 0.08 7.27
CA PRO A 302 -15.89 0.59 8.03
C PRO A 302 -15.38 1.19 9.34
N LEU A 303 -15.77 2.42 9.65
CA LEU A 303 -15.49 3.00 10.96
C LEU A 303 -16.39 2.32 11.99
N LYS A 304 -15.82 2.01 13.15
CA LYS A 304 -16.51 1.26 14.20
C LYS A 304 -17.64 2.08 14.82
N THR A 305 -17.46 3.40 14.90
CA THR A 305 -18.36 4.27 15.64
C THR A 305 -18.66 5.55 14.89
N LYS A 306 -19.84 6.12 15.15
CA LYS A 306 -20.18 7.49 14.75
C LYS A 306 -19.23 8.52 15.40
N LYS A 307 -18.70 8.23 16.59
CA LYS A 307 -17.77 9.09 17.33
C LYS A 307 -16.54 9.45 16.49
N ASP A 308 -15.96 8.48 15.79
CA ASP A 308 -14.79 8.70 14.91
C ASP A 308 -15.07 9.77 13.85
N TRP A 309 -16.24 9.68 13.20
CA TRP A 309 -16.69 10.67 12.22
C TRP A 309 -16.94 12.03 12.87
N ASP A 310 -17.69 12.07 13.97
CA ASP A 310 -18.07 13.31 14.65
C ASP A 310 -16.82 14.07 15.13
N THR A 311 -15.79 13.36 15.63
CA THR A 311 -14.50 13.95 16.00
C THR A 311 -13.86 14.67 14.83
N ILE A 312 -13.78 14.02 13.66
CA ILE A 312 -13.15 14.59 12.46
C ILE A 312 -13.98 15.74 11.90
N PHE A 313 -15.30 15.58 11.88
CA PHE A 313 -16.22 16.59 11.39
C PHE A 313 -16.21 17.85 12.27
N ASN A 314 -16.22 17.69 13.59
CA ASN A 314 -16.10 18.80 14.53
C ASN A 314 -14.75 19.50 14.37
N TYR A 315 -13.65 18.74 14.23
CA TYR A 315 -12.33 19.28 13.93
C TYR A 315 -12.36 20.14 12.65
N ALA A 316 -13.03 19.66 11.60
CA ALA A 316 -13.13 20.34 10.31
C ALA A 316 -13.93 21.66 10.36
N ASN A 317 -14.93 21.75 11.24
CA ASN A 317 -15.82 22.90 11.36
C ASN A 317 -15.31 23.98 12.32
N LEU A 318 -14.47 23.61 13.28
CA LEU A 318 -13.89 24.57 14.23
C LEU A 318 -12.81 25.48 13.61
N GLY A 319 -12.53 25.35 12.31
CA GLY A 319 -11.57 26.18 11.58
C GLY A 319 -10.13 25.68 11.70
N GLY A 320 -9.94 24.38 11.93
CA GLY A 320 -8.71 23.87 12.52
C GLY A 320 -8.74 24.09 14.02
N ILE A 321 -7.81 23.49 14.74
CA ILE A 321 -7.69 23.78 16.17
C ILE A 321 -7.51 25.32 16.29
N LYS A 322 -8.30 26.01 17.13
CA LYS A 322 -7.66 27.01 18.00
C LYS A 322 -6.56 26.20 18.61
N GLU A 323 -5.33 26.28 18.09
CA GLU A 323 -4.19 25.43 18.48
C GLU A 323 -4.52 25.00 19.88
N LYS A 324 -4.84 23.70 20.06
CA LYS A 324 -4.84 23.20 21.41
C LYS A 324 -3.49 23.73 21.84
N SER A 325 -3.45 24.62 22.82
CA SER A 325 -2.28 24.72 23.63
C SER A 325 -2.25 23.36 24.35
N GLU A 326 -2.03 22.29 23.57
CA GLU A 326 -1.11 21.25 23.88
C GLU A 326 -0.03 22.04 24.57
N LYS A 327 -0.05 21.94 25.90
CA LYS A 327 1.19 21.81 26.61
C LYS A 327 1.92 20.73 25.82
N THR A 328 2.63 21.15 24.77
CA THR A 328 3.60 20.32 24.07
C THR A 328 4.45 19.88 25.23
N THR A 329 4.32 18.62 25.59
CA THR A 329 4.98 18.14 26.78
C THR A 329 6.47 18.43 26.58
N SER A 330 7.19 18.76 27.65
CA SER A 330 8.62 19.05 27.54
C SER A 330 9.34 18.00 26.68
N ASP A 331 8.91 16.75 26.82
CA ASP A 331 9.37 15.59 26.06
C ASP A 331 9.19 15.69 24.54
N GLU A 332 8.04 16.18 24.06
CA GLU A 332 7.76 16.28 22.62
C GLU A 332 8.54 17.43 21.98
N ILE A 333 8.66 18.56 22.69
CA ILE A 333 9.54 19.66 22.27
C ILE A 333 10.98 19.14 22.13
N LEU A 334 11.47 18.44 23.13
CA LEU A 334 12.83 17.88 23.12
C LEU A 334 13.02 16.85 22.01
N ARG A 335 12.03 15.99 21.74
CA ARG A 335 12.12 14.99 20.67
C ARG A 335 12.17 15.64 19.29
N ASN A 336 11.38 16.69 19.06
CA ASN A 336 11.38 17.43 17.81
C ASN A 336 12.70 18.16 17.58
N LEU A 337 13.23 18.81 18.61
CA LEU A 337 14.55 19.44 18.57
C LEU A 337 15.66 18.42 18.28
N PHE A 338 15.63 17.27 18.94
CA PHE A 338 16.60 16.18 18.72
C PHE A 338 16.60 15.68 17.27
N ASN A 339 15.43 15.40 16.70
CA ASN A 339 15.31 14.93 15.33
C ASN A 339 15.85 15.96 14.33
N GLN A 340 15.53 17.24 14.53
CA GLN A 340 16.03 18.31 13.67
C GLN A 340 17.55 18.51 13.82
N ALA A 341 18.07 18.47 15.05
CA ALA A 341 19.50 18.55 15.31
C ALA A 341 20.28 17.45 14.57
N ARG A 342 19.78 16.21 14.56
CA ARG A 342 20.39 15.09 13.82
C ARG A 342 20.41 15.32 12.31
N ILE A 343 19.32 15.84 11.74
CA ILE A 343 19.22 16.15 10.31
C ILE A 343 20.25 17.23 9.94
N GLU A 344 20.30 18.32 10.71
CA GLU A 344 21.22 19.43 10.43
C GLU A 344 22.70 19.07 10.66
N LEU A 345 22.99 18.12 11.56
CA LEU A 345 24.33 17.57 11.76
C LEU A 345 24.70 16.47 10.74
N GLY A 346 23.79 16.12 9.84
CA GLY A 346 24.06 15.23 8.69
C GLY A 346 24.40 13.78 9.06
N SER A 347 23.86 13.24 10.16
CA SER A 347 24.43 12.01 10.74
C SER A 347 23.55 10.74 10.64
N ASN A 348 24.05 9.83 9.80
CA ASN A 348 24.00 8.37 10.03
C ASN A 348 25.17 7.89 10.91
N LYS A 349 26.04 8.79 11.40
CA LYS A 349 27.20 8.49 12.26
C LYS A 349 26.98 8.97 13.69
N ILE A 350 27.64 8.28 14.62
CA ILE A 350 27.64 8.57 16.06
C ILE A 350 28.16 10.01 16.24
N LEU A 351 27.26 10.91 16.64
CA LEU A 351 27.61 12.27 17.05
C LEU A 351 27.95 12.26 18.53
N ASP A 352 28.86 13.15 18.93
CA ASP A 352 29.02 13.46 20.35
C ASP A 352 27.67 13.95 20.88
N LEU A 353 27.29 13.46 22.06
CA LEU A 353 26.05 13.84 22.71
C LEU A 353 26.00 15.36 22.95
N ASP A 354 27.15 15.95 23.26
CA ASP A 354 27.26 17.39 23.52
C ASP A 354 27.03 18.22 22.24
N ASP A 355 27.45 17.73 21.08
CA ASP A 355 27.18 18.39 19.78
C ASP A 355 25.68 18.39 19.46
N VAL A 356 25.00 17.27 19.70
CA VAL A 356 23.55 17.16 19.47
C VAL A 356 22.79 18.11 20.39
N VAL A 357 23.13 18.14 21.68
CA VAL A 357 22.47 19.03 22.66
C VAL A 357 22.76 20.50 22.34
N SER A 358 24.00 20.84 21.98
CA SER A 358 24.38 22.17 21.52
C SER A 358 23.54 22.60 20.31
N LYS A 359 23.34 21.69 19.34
CA LYS A 359 22.52 21.97 18.16
C LYS A 359 21.02 22.10 18.49
N MET A 360 20.49 21.28 19.39
CA MET A 360 19.12 21.42 19.89
C MET A 360 18.89 22.80 20.51
N LYS A 361 19.86 23.31 21.28
CA LYS A 361 19.81 24.65 21.87
C LYS A 361 19.72 25.74 20.80
N GLN A 362 20.60 25.69 19.80
CA GLN A 362 20.59 26.65 18.69
C GLN A 362 19.24 26.65 17.94
N ILE A 363 18.66 25.47 17.69
CA ILE A 363 17.36 25.36 17.03
C ILE A 363 16.24 25.94 17.91
N ALA A 364 16.26 25.69 19.22
CA ALA A 364 15.28 26.22 20.14
C ALA A 364 15.34 27.76 20.21
N GLU A 365 16.55 28.32 20.32
CA GLU A 365 16.80 29.77 20.31
C GLU A 365 16.32 30.40 18.99
N ALA A 366 16.65 29.80 17.84
CA ALA A 366 16.22 30.27 16.53
C ALA A 366 14.70 30.26 16.35
N LYS A 367 14.00 29.34 17.02
CA LYS A 367 12.54 29.24 17.02
C LYS A 367 11.85 30.06 18.12
N GLY A 368 12.61 30.73 18.98
CA GLY A 368 12.06 31.42 20.16
C GLY A 368 11.37 30.48 21.16
N GLN A 369 11.77 29.20 21.20
CA GLN A 369 11.21 28.20 22.11
C GLN A 369 11.88 28.29 23.49
N HIS A 370 11.09 28.55 24.54
CA HIS A 370 11.59 28.56 25.91
C HIS A 370 11.69 27.12 26.46
N LEU A 371 12.90 26.69 26.82
CA LEU A 371 13.15 25.38 27.41
C LEU A 371 13.20 25.47 28.95
N SER A 372 12.95 24.37 29.66
CA SER A 372 13.04 24.33 31.14
C SER A 372 14.49 24.42 31.61
N ASN A 373 14.77 24.94 32.81
CA ASN A 373 16.15 25.09 33.29
C ASN A 373 16.97 23.77 33.34
N ASN A 374 16.31 22.61 33.33
CA ASN A 374 16.93 21.28 33.37
C ASN A 374 16.85 20.53 32.02
N TRP A 375 16.47 21.20 30.93
CA TRP A 375 16.19 20.54 29.65
C TRP A 375 17.40 19.80 29.08
N GLU A 376 18.62 20.33 29.26
CA GLU A 376 19.86 19.71 28.77
C GLU A 376 20.09 18.34 29.42
N ASN A 377 19.89 18.23 30.74
CA ASN A 377 20.05 16.98 31.47
C ASN A 377 18.98 15.95 31.04
N LEU A 378 17.72 16.39 30.91
CA LEU A 378 16.63 15.54 30.46
C LEU A 378 16.85 15.04 29.02
N ALA A 379 17.31 15.91 28.13
CA ALA A 379 17.66 15.55 26.76
C ALA A 379 18.80 14.52 26.74
N LYS A 380 19.88 14.75 27.50
CA LYS A 380 21.01 13.81 27.60
C LYS A 380 20.58 12.44 28.09
N GLU A 381 19.73 12.38 29.12
CA GLU A 381 19.21 11.13 29.66
C GLU A 381 18.35 10.38 28.62
N LYS A 382 17.40 11.08 27.98
CA LYS A 382 16.52 10.49 26.95
C LYS A 382 17.29 10.03 25.72
N ILE A 383 18.28 10.79 25.26
CA ILE A 383 19.11 10.38 24.13
C ILE A 383 19.88 9.10 24.46
N LYS A 384 20.51 9.02 25.64
CA LYS A 384 21.26 7.83 26.08
C LYS A 384 20.37 6.59 26.24
N ASN A 385 19.18 6.75 26.82
CA ASN A 385 18.35 5.64 27.26
C ASN A 385 17.32 5.19 26.20
N GLU A 386 16.75 6.14 25.45
CA GLU A 386 15.58 5.91 24.60
C GLU A 386 15.89 6.16 23.11
N TRP A 387 16.43 7.33 22.77
CA TRP A 387 16.44 7.79 21.38
C TRP A 387 17.67 7.35 20.57
N ALA A 388 18.78 7.01 21.22
CA ALA A 388 19.97 6.47 20.52
C ALA A 388 19.72 5.07 19.91
N ARG A 389 18.66 4.37 20.31
CA ARG A 389 18.29 3.05 19.77
C ARG A 389 17.44 3.15 18.50
N ASP A 390 16.74 4.26 18.27
CA ASP A 390 15.92 4.48 17.09
C ASP A 390 16.79 5.05 15.94
N LYS A 391 17.22 4.16 15.05
CA LYS A 391 17.77 4.57 13.75
C LYS A 391 16.61 5.05 12.86
N PRO A 392 16.72 6.21 12.18
CA PRO A 392 15.80 6.57 11.12
C PRO A 392 15.82 5.46 10.05
N GLY A 393 14.67 4.87 9.74
CA GLY A 393 14.52 3.85 8.70
C GLY A 393 14.39 2.39 9.16
N THR A 394 14.32 2.08 10.46
CA THR A 394 14.12 0.69 10.97
C THR A 394 12.71 0.40 11.51
N LYS A 395 11.66 1.06 11.01
CA LYS A 395 10.26 0.69 11.31
C LYS A 395 9.43 0.54 10.05
#